data_AF-A0A090WG27-F1
#
_entry.id   AF-A0A090WG27-F1
#
_cell.length_a   1.000
_cell.length_b   1.000
_cell.length_c   1.000
_cell.angle_alpha   90.00
_cell.angle_beta   90.00
_cell.angle_gamma   90.00
#
_symmetry.space_group_name_H-M   'P 1'
#
loop_
_entity.id
_entity.type
_entity.pdbx_description
1 polymer ?
#
loop_
_entity_poly.entity_id
_entity_poly.type
_entity_poly.pdbx_seq_one_letter_code
_entity_poly.pdbx_strand_id
1 'polypeptide(L)'
;MLALCHRSKVHLLHIAQFDQLSQRQIEIKKIWESRFRESEIEYTRHDLGDGTTVINNFISKHEIDLLVLVNSKHSFLESFLKTPTIDALGLNLKIPFLILQNLSR
;
A
#
# COMPACT_ATOMS: atom_id res chain seq x y z
N MET A 1 -12.34 7.47 -4.89
CA MET A 1 -13.12 8.69 -4.60
C MET A 1 -12.40 9.63 -3.63
N LEU A 2 -11.88 9.16 -2.48
CA LEU A 2 -11.14 10.03 -1.54
C LEU A 2 -10.03 10.87 -2.20
N ALA A 3 -9.08 10.24 -2.90
CA ALA A 3 -8.01 10.98 -3.59
C ALA A 3 -8.54 11.97 -4.64
N LEU A 4 -9.62 11.62 -5.35
CA LEU A 4 -10.25 12.48 -6.36
C LEU A 4 -10.89 13.73 -5.73
N CYS A 5 -11.63 13.53 -4.62
CA CYS A 5 -12.29 14.62 -3.88
C CYS A 5 -11.28 15.64 -3.32
N HIS A 6 -10.05 15.20 -3.03
CA HIS A 6 -9.01 16.05 -2.46
C HIS A 6 -7.89 16.40 -3.45
N ARG A 7 -8.02 16.03 -4.74
CA ARG A 7 -6.97 16.17 -5.77
C ARG A 7 -5.60 15.65 -5.30
N SER A 8 -5.61 14.57 -4.52
CA SER A 8 -4.40 14.00 -3.92
C SER A 8 -3.65 13.13 -4.93
N LYS A 9 -2.32 13.17 -4.83
CA LYS A 9 -1.46 12.21 -5.52
C LYS A 9 -1.54 10.85 -4.84
N VAL A 10 -1.65 9.79 -5.62
CA VAL A 10 -1.76 8.41 -5.12
C VAL A 10 -0.46 7.67 -5.40
N HIS A 11 0.26 7.30 -4.35
CA HIS A 11 1.41 6.42 -4.47
C HIS A 11 0.99 4.96 -4.25
N LEU A 12 1.23 4.10 -5.24
CA LEU A 12 0.96 2.67 -5.16
C LEU A 12 2.27 1.91 -4.98
N LEU A 13 2.54 1.51 -3.74
CA LEU A 13 3.72 0.73 -3.36
C LEU A 13 3.41 -0.77 -3.45
N HIS A 14 4.17 -1.49 -4.28
CA HIS A 14 4.09 -2.94 -4.40
C HIS A 14 5.40 -3.59 -3.93
N ILE A 15 5.35 -4.30 -2.81
CA ILE A 15 6.49 -5.02 -2.23
C ILE A 15 6.41 -6.49 -2.64
N ALA A 16 7.32 -6.98 -3.47
CA ALA A 16 7.29 -8.36 -3.97
C ALA A 16 8.66 -8.89 -4.38
N GLN A 17 8.89 -10.21 -4.18
CA GLN A 17 10.15 -10.90 -4.50
C GLN A 17 10.41 -11.04 -6.00
N PHE A 18 9.36 -11.13 -6.80
CA PHE A 18 9.45 -11.44 -8.22
C PHE A 18 9.19 -10.19 -9.05
N ASP A 19 9.96 -10.03 -10.13
CA ASP A 19 9.85 -8.91 -11.08
C ASP A 19 8.58 -8.97 -11.93
N GLN A 20 8.04 -10.17 -12.16
CA GLN A 20 6.91 -10.34 -13.06
C GLN A 20 5.60 -10.20 -12.29
N LEU A 21 4.87 -9.13 -12.60
CA LEU A 21 3.44 -9.07 -12.30
C LEU A 21 2.76 -10.22 -13.04
N SER A 22 1.95 -11.00 -12.33
CA SER A 22 1.03 -11.95 -12.95
C SER A 22 0.10 -11.23 -13.92
N GLN A 23 -0.42 -11.95 -14.93
CA GLN A 23 -1.39 -11.39 -15.88
C GLN A 23 -2.57 -10.70 -15.17
N ARG A 24 -3.06 -11.31 -14.08
CA ARG A 24 -4.09 -10.71 -13.22
C ARG A 24 -3.65 -9.38 -12.62
N GLN A 25 -2.43 -9.26 -12.11
CA GLN A 25 -1.91 -8.01 -11.56
C GLN A 25 -1.75 -6.93 -12.64
N ILE A 26 -1.37 -7.30 -13.86
CA ILE A 26 -1.28 -6.38 -15.01
C ILE A 26 -2.67 -5.85 -15.38
N GLU A 27 -3.68 -6.72 -15.44
CA GLU A 27 -5.06 -6.32 -15.71
C GLU A 27 -5.60 -5.40 -14.62
N ILE A 28 -5.38 -5.74 -13.35
CA ILE A 28 -5.74 -4.89 -12.22
C ILE A 28 -5.05 -3.53 -12.37
N LYS A 29 -3.73 -3.49 -12.62
CA LYS A 29 -3.02 -2.22 -12.81
C LYS A 29 -3.67 -1.35 -13.89
N LYS A 30 -3.99 -1.91 -15.06
CA LYS A 30 -4.70 -1.19 -16.14
C LYS A 30 -6.09 -0.67 -15.72
N ILE A 31 -6.82 -1.45 -14.93
CA ILE A 31 -8.12 -1.02 -14.39
C ILE A 31 -7.94 0.15 -13.42
N TRP A 32 -6.91 0.12 -12.57
CA TRP A 32 -6.62 1.22 -11.65
C TRP A 32 -6.19 2.49 -12.40
N GLU A 33 -5.28 2.37 -13.37
CA GLU A 33 -4.86 3.49 -14.24
C GLU A 33 -6.06 4.13 -14.96
N SER A 34 -7.02 3.32 -15.42
CA SER A 34 -8.21 3.85 -16.08
C SER A 34 -9.20 4.53 -15.12
N ARG A 35 -9.38 3.99 -13.90
CA ARG A 35 -10.31 4.52 -12.89
C ARG A 35 -9.83 5.77 -12.18
N PHE A 36 -8.52 5.93 -12.07
CA PHE A 36 -7.90 7.06 -11.39
C PHE A 36 -7.20 7.98 -12.40
N ARG A 37 -7.63 7.98 -13.68
CA ARG A 37 -7.06 8.81 -14.74
C ARG A 37 -7.06 10.32 -14.42
N GLU A 38 -7.96 10.74 -13.55
CA GLU A 38 -8.11 12.11 -13.05
C GLU A 38 -7.23 12.42 -11.81
N SER A 39 -6.56 11.42 -11.25
CA SER A 39 -5.61 11.57 -10.13
C SER A 39 -4.20 11.21 -10.62
N GLU A 40 -3.18 11.92 -10.13
CA GLU A 40 -1.80 11.55 -10.42
C GLU A 40 -1.46 10.27 -9.65
N ILE A 41 -1.23 9.16 -10.35
CA ILE A 41 -0.83 7.90 -9.73
C ILE A 41 0.64 7.63 -10.03
N GLU A 42 1.41 7.35 -8.99
CA GLU A 42 2.79 6.91 -9.11
C GLU A 42 2.95 5.49 -8.59
N TYR A 43 3.38 4.58 -9.48
CA TYR A 43 3.61 3.18 -9.14
C TYR A 43 5.06 2.97 -8.75
N THR A 44 5.31 2.50 -7.52
CA THR A 44 6.64 2.13 -7.06
C THR A 44 6.68 0.65 -6.71
N ARG A 45 7.66 -0.07 -7.28
CA ARG A 45 8.01 -1.43 -6.86
C ARG A 45 9.15 -1.35 -5.83
N HIS A 46 9.07 -2.21 -4.82
CA HIS A 46 10.18 -2.45 -3.91
C HIS A 46 10.41 -3.96 -3.80
N ASP A 47 11.67 -4.38 -3.75
CA ASP A 47 12.01 -5.78 -3.51
C ASP A 47 11.63 -6.22 -2.09
N LEU A 48 11.64 -7.53 -1.84
CA LEU A 48 11.28 -8.07 -0.53
C LEU A 48 12.23 -7.54 0.55
N GLY A 49 11.67 -7.09 1.67
CA GLY A 49 12.40 -6.57 2.83
C GLY A 49 11.46 -6.52 4.04
N ASP A 50 11.95 -6.00 5.17
CA ASP A 50 11.08 -5.72 6.31
C ASP A 50 10.02 -4.68 5.91
N GLY A 51 8.76 -5.12 5.83
CA GLY A 51 7.66 -4.30 5.33
C GLY A 51 7.49 -3.01 6.11
N THR A 52 7.73 -3.04 7.42
CA THR A 52 7.68 -1.87 8.29
C THR A 52 8.72 -0.83 7.90
N THR A 53 9.98 -1.25 7.76
CA THR A 53 11.09 -0.38 7.34
C THR A 53 10.84 0.21 5.95
N VAL A 54 10.40 -0.62 5.00
CA VAL A 54 10.12 -0.18 3.63
C VAL A 54 9.01 0.87 3.61
N ILE A 55 7.91 0.63 4.32
CA ILE A 55 6.77 1.55 4.40
C ILE A 55 7.17 2.86 5.08
N ASN A 56 7.89 2.83 6.22
CA ASN A 56 8.33 4.04 6.92
C ASN A 56 9.26 4.91 6.06
N ASN A 57 10.21 4.28 5.36
CA ASN A 57 11.11 4.98 4.47
C ASN A 57 10.36 5.59 3.29
N PHE A 58 9.38 4.86 2.75
CA PHE A 58 8.55 5.34 1.65
C PHE A 58 7.67 6.53 2.07
N ILE A 59 7.03 6.46 3.24
CA ILE A 59 6.24 7.55 3.82
C ILE A 59 7.10 8.80 4.00
N SER A 60 8.30 8.65 4.58
CA SER A 60 9.20 9.77 4.85
C SER A 60 9.76 10.41 3.58
N LYS A 61 10.09 9.58 2.57
CA LYS A 61 10.67 10.04 1.30
C LYS A 61 9.66 10.78 0.42
N HIS A 62 8.40 10.35 0.45
CA HIS A 62 7.33 10.88 -0.41
C HIS A 62 6.34 11.78 0.33
N GLU A 63 6.63 12.11 1.60
CA GLU A 63 5.79 12.97 2.44
C GLU A 63 4.32 12.52 2.45
N ILE A 64 4.09 11.21 2.67
CA ILE A 64 2.75 10.63 2.59
C ILE A 64 1.92 11.04 3.82
N ASP A 65 0.74 11.63 3.59
CA ASP A 65 -0.18 12.08 4.65
C ASP A 65 -1.21 11.02 5.10
N LEU A 66 -1.43 9.98 4.29
CA LEU A 66 -2.39 8.90 4.58
C LEU A 66 -1.86 7.57 4.07
N LEU A 67 -1.66 6.61 4.98
CA LEU A 67 -1.30 5.24 4.61
C LEU A 67 -2.57 4.40 4.38
N VAL A 68 -2.66 3.71 3.23
CA VAL A 68 -3.71 2.72 2.99
C VAL A 68 -3.10 1.34 2.79
N LEU A 69 -3.46 0.39 3.64
CA LEU A 69 -3.03 -1.01 3.54
C LEU A 69 -4.18 -1.87 3.05
N VAL A 70 -3.93 -2.74 2.07
CA VAL A 70 -4.93 -3.63 1.49
C VAL A 70 -4.53 -5.07 1.73
N ASN A 71 -5.47 -5.91 2.18
CA ASN A 71 -5.18 -7.30 2.49
C ASN A 71 -4.93 -8.15 1.23
N SER A 72 -3.82 -8.88 1.22
CA SER A 72 -3.62 -10.06 0.38
C SER A 72 -3.25 -11.28 1.25
N LYS A 73 -3.62 -12.49 0.84
CA LYS A 73 -3.32 -13.72 1.60
C LYS A 73 -1.80 -13.81 1.84
N HIS A 74 -1.38 -14.11 3.07
CA HIS A 74 0.03 -14.16 3.49
C HIS A 74 0.79 -12.83 3.38
N SER A 75 0.08 -11.70 3.46
CA SER A 75 0.70 -10.37 3.37
C SER A 75 1.25 -9.84 4.69
N PHE A 76 2.12 -8.84 4.58
CA PHE A 76 2.56 -8.00 5.71
C PHE A 76 1.40 -7.54 6.59
N LEU A 77 0.25 -7.19 6.01
CA LEU A 77 -0.93 -6.76 6.77
C LEU A 77 -1.47 -7.88 7.68
N GLU A 78 -1.44 -9.14 7.23
CA GLU A 78 -1.92 -10.26 8.03
C GLU A 78 -1.02 -10.48 9.26
N SER A 79 0.30 -10.35 9.08
CA SER A 79 1.26 -10.36 10.19
C SER A 79 1.02 -9.17 11.13
N PHE A 80 0.85 -7.96 10.57
CA PHE A 80 0.58 -6.72 11.32
C PHE A 80 -0.70 -6.78 12.16
N LEU A 81 -1.76 -7.43 11.67
CA LEU A 81 -3.02 -7.60 12.39
C LEU A 81 -2.96 -8.71 13.46
N LYS A 82 -2.02 -9.65 13.33
CA LYS A 82 -1.86 -10.79 14.26
C LYS A 82 -0.91 -10.48 15.42
N THR A 83 -0.02 -9.48 15.30
CA THR A 83 0.94 -9.17 16.35
C THR A 83 0.41 -8.13 17.36
N PRO A 84 0.58 -8.39 18.67
CA PRO A 84 0.10 -7.51 19.72
C PRO A 84 1.00 -6.27 19.81
N THR A 85 0.53 -5.13 19.30
CA THR A 85 0.90 -3.73 19.64
C THR A 85 2.37 -3.29 19.44
N ILE A 86 3.37 -4.16 19.57
CA ILE A 86 4.81 -3.84 19.49
C ILE A 86 5.23 -3.59 18.03
N ASP A 87 4.72 -4.37 17.07
CA ASP A 87 4.95 -4.09 15.64
C ASP A 87 4.20 -2.83 15.16
N ALA A 88 3.10 -2.47 15.82
CA ALA A 88 2.42 -1.21 15.59
C ALA A 88 3.26 0.00 16.00
N LEU A 89 4.24 -0.16 16.91
CA LEU A 89 5.28 0.85 17.17
C LEU A 89 6.37 0.85 16.10
N GLY A 90 6.60 -0.28 15.43
CA GLY A 90 7.55 -0.39 14.32
C GLY A 90 7.13 0.52 13.17
N LEU A 91 5.84 0.57 12.85
CA LEU A 91 5.26 1.60 12.00
C LEU A 91 5.11 2.89 12.83
N ASN A 92 6.13 3.76 12.80
CA ASN A 92 6.14 5.08 13.47
C ASN A 92 5.13 6.06 12.81
N LEU A 93 3.87 5.65 12.72
CA LEU A 93 2.81 6.34 12.00
C LEU A 93 2.40 7.57 12.79
N LYS A 94 3.02 8.71 12.45
CA LYS A 94 2.52 10.04 12.81
C LYS A 94 1.32 10.46 11.95
N ILE A 95 0.95 9.63 10.98
CA ILE A 95 -0.09 9.87 9.99
C ILE A 95 -1.26 8.91 10.18
N PRO A 96 -2.49 9.32 9.83
CA PRO A 96 -3.62 8.41 9.81
C PRO A 96 -3.37 7.23 8.85
N PHE A 97 -3.92 6.06 9.19
CA PHE A 97 -3.90 4.90 8.31
C PHE A 97 -5.28 4.26 8.16
N LEU A 98 -5.52 3.66 7.00
CA LEU A 98 -6.74 2.95 6.66
C LEU A 98 -6.39 1.52 6.25
N ILE A 99 -7.06 0.55 6.87
CA ILE A 99 -6.89 -0.87 6.53
C ILE A 99 -8.14 -1.34 5.77
N LEU A 100 -7.95 -1.74 4.52
CA LEU A 100 -8.99 -2.35 3.69
C LEU A 100 -8.85 -3.87 3.76
N GLN A 101 -9.63 -4.47 4.65
CA GLN A 101 -9.70 -5.93 4.76
C GLN A 101 -10.69 -6.49 3.75
N ASN A 102 -10.23 -7.34 2.85
CA ASN A 102 -11.10 -8.21 2.08
C ASN A 102 -11.35 -9.48 2.91
N LEU A 103 -12.19 -9.38 3.94
CA LEU A 103 -12.65 -10.54 4.71
C LEU A 103 -13.57 -11.35 3.79
N SER A 104 -13.05 -12.42 3.19
CA SER A 104 -13.91 -13.47 2.66
C SER A 104 -14.64 -14.10 3.86
N ARG A 105 -15.95 -13.85 3.96
CA ARG A 105 -16.83 -14.63 4.83
C ARG A 105 -16.89 -16.07 4.33
#